data_AF-A0A7X9WIU1-F1
#
_entry.id   AF-A0A7X9WIU1-F1
#
_cell.length_a   1.000
_cell.length_b   1.000
_cell.length_c   1.000
_cell.angle_alpha   90.00
_cell.angle_beta   90.00
_cell.angle_gamma   90.00
#
_symmetry.space_group_name_H-M   'P 1'
#
loop_
_entity.id
_entity.type
_entity.pdbx_description
1 polymer ?
#
loop_
_entity_poly.entity_id
_entity_poly.type
_entity_poly.pdbx_seq_one_letter_code
_entity_poly.pdbx_strand_id
1 'polypeptide(L)'
;MISHYDWSGGREAMLRFGPDTGPVVVAALPLFEEANRTRAFVVTILRALAERGIASALPDLPGTGESIVPTSEMTLMRLHEAYEAAVDTFDSQGRHCYGVSLRSGVLMDTLGLLYGRWYLAPQSGPELKRELTRIKRAELGREAKKLTEYWYYDNDLPEDAADPPVEIAGNLVPADLMTELSAALLYPKKNECLPRRTVRLETDPKPADLKISAAPLWRRAEPDNDSELAVLLADDIAAWVRQCEG
;
A
#
# COMPACT_ATOMS: atom_id res chain seq x y z
N MET A 1 4.95 4.33 18.97
CA MET A 1 6.38 4.72 19.03
C MET A 1 6.88 4.95 17.62
N ILE A 2 7.80 5.89 17.39
CA ILE A 2 8.49 6.01 16.09
C ILE A 2 9.76 5.17 16.16
N SER A 3 9.98 4.33 15.16
CA SER A 3 11.19 3.54 14.94
C SER A 3 11.71 3.79 13.53
N HIS A 4 12.82 3.16 13.14
CA HIS A 4 13.39 3.25 11.80
C HIS A 4 13.77 1.87 11.28
N TYR A 5 13.93 1.77 9.95
CA TYR A 5 14.57 0.63 9.27
C TYR A 5 15.57 1.16 8.25
N ASP A 6 16.58 0.34 7.96
CA ASP A 6 17.63 0.62 6.98
C ASP A 6 17.37 -0.22 5.73
N TRP A 7 17.42 0.39 4.55
CA TRP A 7 17.23 -0.25 3.25
C TRP A 7 18.31 0.20 2.27
N SER A 8 18.36 -0.37 1.06
CA SER A 8 19.41 -0.11 0.06
C SER A 8 19.60 1.39 -0.27
N GLY A 9 18.53 2.18 -0.22
CA GLY A 9 18.52 3.60 -0.50
C GLY A 9 18.63 4.53 0.71
N GLY A 10 18.77 4.01 1.93
CA GLY A 10 18.98 4.83 3.13
C GLY A 10 18.23 4.34 4.36
N ARG A 11 17.70 5.28 5.14
CA ARG A 11 16.94 5.01 6.37
C ARG A 11 15.59 5.68 6.29
N GLU A 12 14.55 4.95 6.65
CA GLU A 12 13.17 5.44 6.67
C GLU A 12 12.55 5.29 8.06
N ALA A 13 11.52 6.09 8.33
CA ALA A 13 10.74 6.01 9.56
C ALA A 13 9.67 4.91 9.49
N MET A 14 9.28 4.39 10.64
CA MET A 14 8.09 3.55 10.79
C MET A 14 7.36 3.85 12.09
N LEU A 15 6.03 3.84 12.06
CA LEU A 15 5.22 3.86 13.28
C LEU A 15 5.08 2.45 13.84
N ARG A 16 5.18 2.31 15.16
CA ARG A 16 5.05 1.05 15.90
C ARG A 16 3.94 1.11 16.93
N PHE A 17 3.16 0.03 17.02
CA PHE A 17 2.07 -0.15 17.97
C PHE A 17 2.08 -1.56 18.55
N GLY A 18 1.50 -1.73 19.74
CA GLY A 18 1.36 -3.04 20.38
C GLY A 18 2.62 -3.53 21.10
N PRO A 19 2.66 -4.81 21.49
CA PRO A 19 3.75 -5.39 22.27
C PRO A 19 5.06 -5.50 21.47
N ASP A 20 6.17 -5.61 22.20
CA ASP A 20 7.50 -5.90 21.66
C ASP A 20 7.71 -7.39 21.36
N THR A 21 6.79 -8.25 21.77
CA THR A 21 6.78 -9.70 21.57
C THR A 21 5.68 -10.17 20.60
N GLY A 22 5.71 -11.44 20.21
CA GLY A 22 4.68 -12.06 19.36
C GLY A 22 4.74 -11.64 17.88
N PRO A 23 3.76 -12.06 17.08
CA PRO A 23 3.71 -11.77 15.64
C PRO A 23 3.52 -10.28 15.36
N VAL A 24 4.01 -9.85 14.19
CA VAL A 24 3.98 -8.44 13.76
C VAL A 24 3.17 -8.29 12.49
N VAL A 25 2.18 -7.40 12.52
CA VAL A 25 1.51 -6.92 11.31
C VAL A 25 2.34 -5.79 10.68
N VAL A 26 2.76 -5.94 9.43
CA VAL A 26 3.44 -4.89 8.66
C VAL A 26 2.48 -4.33 7.63
N ALA A 27 2.03 -3.09 7.84
CA ALA A 27 0.97 -2.49 7.03
C ALA A 27 1.53 -1.73 5.82
N ALA A 28 0.84 -1.80 4.67
CA ALA A 28 1.15 -1.04 3.47
C ALA A 28 -0.02 -0.13 3.06
N LEU A 29 0.27 1.18 2.92
CA LEU A 29 -0.69 2.17 2.44
C LEU A 29 -0.80 2.13 0.91
N PRO A 30 -1.96 2.49 0.34
CA PRO A 30 -2.10 2.64 -1.10
C PRO A 30 -1.27 3.83 -1.63
N LEU A 31 -0.71 3.64 -2.82
CA LEU A 31 -0.01 4.67 -3.57
C LEU A 31 -1.01 5.69 -4.14
N PHE A 32 -0.64 6.98 -4.07
CA PHE A 32 -1.32 8.11 -4.69
C PHE A 32 -2.79 8.32 -4.29
N GLU A 33 -3.19 7.78 -3.14
CA GLU A 33 -4.44 8.17 -2.49
C GLU A 33 -4.19 9.32 -1.49
N GLU A 34 -5.25 9.92 -0.95
CA GLU A 34 -5.15 10.96 0.08
C GLU A 34 -4.37 10.45 1.30
N ALA A 35 -3.05 10.62 1.27
CA ALA A 35 -2.10 9.91 2.12
C ALA A 35 -2.39 10.13 3.60
N ASN A 36 -2.74 11.36 4.00
CA ASN A 36 -3.07 11.68 5.38
C ASN A 36 -4.36 11.00 5.86
N ARG A 37 -5.39 10.89 5.01
CA ARG A 37 -6.66 10.27 5.37
C ARG A 37 -6.50 8.75 5.52
N THR A 38 -5.91 8.11 4.53
CA THR A 38 -5.71 6.65 4.57
C THR A 38 -4.72 6.27 5.67
N ARG A 39 -3.69 7.09 5.92
CA ARG A 39 -2.78 6.91 7.06
C ARG A 39 -3.51 7.00 8.39
N ALA A 40 -4.38 7.99 8.59
CA ALA A 40 -5.14 8.13 9.84
C ALA A 40 -6.03 6.91 10.11
N PHE A 41 -6.72 6.41 9.07
CA PHE A 41 -7.54 5.22 9.16
C PHE A 41 -6.72 3.97 9.51
N VAL A 42 -5.60 3.74 8.81
CA VAL A 42 -4.72 2.60 9.10
C VAL A 42 -4.12 2.71 10.50
N VAL A 43 -3.66 3.89 10.92
CA VAL A 43 -3.19 4.11 12.30
C VAL A 43 -4.27 3.77 13.33
N THR A 44 -5.54 4.03 13.04
CA THR A 44 -6.66 3.66 13.92
C THR A 44 -6.81 2.14 14.02
N ILE A 45 -6.72 1.42 12.90
CA ILE A 45 -6.68 -0.05 12.88
C ILE A 45 -5.50 -0.58 13.69
N LEU A 46 -4.30 -0.03 13.50
CA LEU A 46 -3.08 -0.49 14.16
C LEU A 46 -3.10 -0.26 15.68
N ARG A 47 -3.73 0.84 16.14
CA ARG A 47 -4.01 1.06 17.56
C ARG A 47 -5.00 0.05 18.12
N ALA A 48 -6.08 -0.24 17.39
CA ALA A 48 -7.05 -1.26 17.80
C ALA A 48 -6.43 -2.68 17.81
N LEU A 49 -5.47 -2.97 16.92
CA LEU A 49 -4.69 -4.22 16.97
C LEU A 49 -3.79 -4.30 18.21
N ALA A 50 -3.19 -3.17 18.62
CA ALA A 50 -2.39 -3.12 19.84
C ALA A 50 -3.21 -3.47 21.08
N GLU A 51 -4.47 -3.00 21.16
CA GLU A 51 -5.41 -3.36 22.24
C GLU A 51 -5.75 -4.86 22.25
N ARG A 52 -5.61 -5.54 21.10
CA ARG A 52 -5.80 -7.00 20.94
C ARG A 52 -4.51 -7.80 21.15
N GLY A 53 -3.44 -7.15 21.59
CA GLY A 53 -2.14 -7.76 21.83
C GLY A 53 -1.37 -8.14 20.56
N ILE A 54 -1.74 -7.58 19.40
CA ILE A 54 -1.01 -7.80 18.14
C ILE A 54 -0.08 -6.62 17.89
N ALA A 55 1.21 -6.90 17.71
CA ALA A 55 2.19 -5.89 17.37
C ALA A 55 2.01 -5.45 15.91
N SER A 56 2.29 -4.19 15.62
CA SER A 56 2.27 -3.72 14.24
C SER A 56 3.30 -2.65 13.92
N ALA A 57 3.59 -2.53 12.63
CA ALA A 57 4.46 -1.53 12.02
C ALA A 57 3.78 -0.91 10.79
N LEU A 58 3.94 0.40 10.64
CA LEU A 58 3.59 1.15 9.44
C LEU A 58 4.84 1.88 8.95
N PRO A 59 5.62 1.29 8.03
CA PRO A 59 6.77 1.96 7.43
C PRO A 59 6.31 3.08 6.49
N ASP A 60 7.02 4.20 6.54
CA ASP A 60 7.04 5.14 5.42
C ASP A 60 7.97 4.55 4.37
N LEU A 61 7.46 4.40 3.14
CA LEU A 61 8.23 3.82 2.03
C LEU A 61 8.89 4.94 1.20
N PRO A 62 9.94 4.64 0.43
CA PRO A 62 10.64 5.63 -0.38
C PRO A 62 9.69 6.37 -1.33
N GLY A 63 9.73 7.71 -1.28
CA GLY A 63 8.84 8.57 -2.05
C GLY A 63 7.44 8.77 -1.46
N THR A 64 7.19 8.29 -0.22
CA THR A 64 5.89 8.39 0.47
C THR A 64 6.03 8.93 1.90
N GLY A 65 4.97 9.53 2.44
CA GLY A 65 4.95 9.98 3.84
C GLY A 65 6.06 11.00 4.13
N GLU A 66 6.89 10.69 5.13
CA GLU A 66 8.02 11.53 5.57
C GLU A 66 9.35 11.15 4.91
N SER A 67 9.35 10.27 3.90
CA SER A 67 10.56 9.89 3.16
C SER A 67 11.22 11.11 2.51
N ILE A 68 12.55 11.20 2.63
CA ILE A 68 13.35 12.22 1.94
C ILE A 68 13.63 11.87 0.46
N VAL A 69 13.42 10.60 0.06
CA VAL A 69 13.51 10.22 -1.35
C VAL A 69 12.40 10.94 -2.13
N PRO A 70 12.73 11.67 -3.22
CA PRO A 70 11.71 12.32 -4.03
C PRO A 70 10.73 11.30 -4.62
N THR A 71 9.44 11.65 -4.69
CA THR A 71 8.43 10.82 -5.37
C THR A 71 8.80 10.56 -6.83
N SER A 72 9.52 11.49 -7.47
CA SER A 72 10.05 11.35 -8.84
C SER A 72 11.16 10.30 -9.00
N GLU A 73 11.64 9.70 -7.91
CA GLU A 73 12.61 8.60 -7.94
C GLU A 73 12.00 7.25 -7.51
N MET A 74 10.68 7.22 -7.30
CA MET A 74 9.95 6.03 -6.87
C MET A 74 9.87 4.97 -7.98
N THR A 75 10.27 3.74 -7.67
CA THR A 75 10.05 2.54 -8.49
C THR A 75 9.43 1.43 -7.64
N LEU A 76 8.73 0.49 -8.26
CA LEU A 76 8.20 -0.68 -7.53
C LEU A 76 9.33 -1.47 -6.87
N MET A 77 10.50 -1.59 -7.51
CA MET A 77 11.64 -2.29 -6.91
C MET A 77 12.10 -1.62 -5.61
N ARG A 78 12.25 -0.29 -5.59
CA ARG A 78 12.61 0.44 -4.35
C ARG A 78 11.55 0.26 -3.26
N LEU A 79 10.28 0.27 -3.64
CA LEU A 79 9.17 0.02 -2.71
C LEU A 79 9.21 -1.41 -2.16
N HIS A 80 9.55 -2.40 -2.99
CA HIS A 80 9.71 -3.80 -2.57
C HIS A 80 10.88 -3.99 -1.62
N GLU A 81 12.06 -3.48 -1.97
CA GLU A 81 13.28 -3.56 -1.14
C GLU A 81 13.08 -2.88 0.22
N ALA A 82 12.44 -1.72 0.24
CA ALA A 82 12.16 -1.01 1.49
C ALA A 82 11.12 -1.74 2.36
N TYR A 83 10.06 -2.29 1.74
CA TYR A 83 9.07 -3.07 2.49
C TYR A 83 9.68 -4.37 3.04
N GLU A 84 10.52 -5.06 2.26
CA GLU A 84 11.31 -6.22 2.70
C GLU A 84 12.20 -5.86 3.89
N ALA A 85 12.99 -4.79 3.81
CA ALA A 85 13.84 -4.34 4.90
C ALA A 85 13.06 -3.98 6.19
N ALA A 86 11.86 -3.41 6.05
CA ALA A 86 10.97 -3.16 7.17
C ALA A 86 10.46 -4.46 7.83
N VAL A 87 10.22 -5.50 7.02
CA VAL A 87 9.86 -6.86 7.51
C VAL A 87 11.07 -7.52 8.20
N ASP A 88 12.26 -7.45 7.60
CA ASP A 88 13.50 -8.04 8.11
C ASP A 88 13.91 -7.52 9.49
N THR A 89 13.52 -6.29 9.81
CA THR A 89 13.69 -5.70 11.15
C THR A 89 13.05 -6.56 12.25
N PHE A 90 11.98 -7.29 11.93
CA PHE A 90 11.28 -8.18 12.86
C PHE A 90 11.64 -9.65 12.66
N ASP A 91 11.80 -10.07 11.41
CA ASP A 91 12.18 -11.44 11.10
C ASP A 91 13.54 -11.80 11.72
N SER A 92 14.51 -10.88 11.67
CA SER A 92 15.82 -11.04 12.34
C SER A 92 15.73 -11.18 13.88
N GLN A 93 14.60 -10.82 14.48
CA GLN A 93 14.30 -11.00 15.90
C GLN A 93 13.55 -12.32 16.19
N GLY A 94 13.36 -13.17 15.16
CA GLY A 94 12.59 -14.42 15.24
C GLY A 94 11.08 -14.20 15.33
N ARG A 95 10.56 -13.07 14.82
CA ARG A 95 9.13 -12.74 14.90
C ARG A 95 8.46 -12.93 13.55
N HIS A 96 7.44 -13.78 13.50
CA HIS A 96 6.64 -13.96 12.29
C HIS A 96 5.94 -12.66 11.87
N CYS A 97 6.07 -12.31 10.60
CA CYS A 97 5.48 -11.11 10.01
C CYS A 97 4.28 -11.43 9.13
N TYR A 98 3.25 -10.58 9.22
CA TYR A 98 2.02 -10.68 8.45
C TYR A 98 1.75 -9.37 7.70
N GLY A 99 1.59 -9.45 6.38
CA GLY A 99 1.32 -8.26 5.56
C GLY A 99 -0.14 -7.84 5.66
N VAL A 100 -0.41 -6.57 5.96
CA VAL A 100 -1.76 -5.98 5.94
C VAL A 100 -1.78 -4.82 4.94
N SER A 101 -2.37 -5.04 3.78
CA SER A 101 -2.25 -4.12 2.66
C SER A 101 -3.61 -3.62 2.20
N LEU A 102 -3.73 -2.30 1.99
CA LEU A 102 -4.96 -1.66 1.51
C LEU A 102 -4.80 -1.27 0.04
N ARG A 103 -5.76 -1.67 -0.80
CA ARG A 103 -5.84 -1.29 -2.23
C ARG A 103 -4.53 -1.53 -2.97
N SER A 104 -3.84 -0.51 -3.47
CA SER A 104 -2.55 -0.64 -4.17
C SER A 104 -1.37 -0.92 -3.24
N GLY A 105 -1.55 -0.81 -1.92
CA GLY A 105 -0.59 -1.22 -0.88
C GLY A 105 -0.10 -2.67 -1.06
N VAL A 106 -0.94 -3.51 -1.67
CA VAL A 106 -0.71 -4.93 -1.94
C VAL A 106 0.40 -5.19 -2.95
N LEU A 107 0.84 -4.15 -3.67
CA LEU A 107 1.95 -4.26 -4.61
C LEU A 107 3.29 -4.32 -3.88
N MET A 108 3.36 -3.90 -2.61
CA MET A 108 4.62 -3.73 -1.87
C MET A 108 5.12 -5.04 -1.25
N ASP A 109 4.21 -5.93 -0.88
CA ASP A 109 4.50 -7.14 -0.09
C ASP A 109 5.07 -8.33 -0.89
N THR A 110 5.71 -8.05 -2.03
CA THR A 110 6.19 -9.07 -2.97
C THR A 110 7.43 -9.80 -2.47
N LEU A 111 8.42 -9.08 -1.94
CA LEU A 111 9.73 -9.64 -1.55
C LEU A 111 9.83 -10.01 -0.07
N GLY A 112 9.07 -9.35 0.82
CA GLY A 112 9.16 -9.60 2.26
C GLY A 112 8.80 -11.03 2.68
N LEU A 113 9.56 -11.56 3.66
CA LEU A 113 9.32 -12.86 4.27
C LEU A 113 8.08 -12.83 5.19
N LEU A 114 6.91 -12.98 4.58
CA LEU A 114 5.62 -12.92 5.26
C LEU A 114 4.99 -14.30 5.45
N TYR A 115 4.52 -14.58 6.67
CA TYR A 115 3.81 -15.79 7.07
C TYR A 115 2.33 -15.76 6.68
N GLY A 116 1.83 -14.62 6.21
CA GLY A 116 0.51 -14.50 5.63
C GLY A 116 0.26 -13.11 5.07
N ARG A 117 -0.76 -12.98 4.22
CA ARG A 117 -1.17 -11.70 3.62
C ARG A 117 -2.67 -11.45 3.79
N TRP A 118 -3.02 -10.35 4.41
CA TRP A 118 -4.38 -9.86 4.56
C TRP A 118 -4.58 -8.59 3.74
N TYR A 119 -5.58 -8.57 2.87
CA TYR A 119 -5.81 -7.51 1.89
C TYR A 119 -7.18 -6.88 2.03
N LEU A 120 -7.26 -5.56 2.12
CA LEU A 120 -8.51 -4.81 1.97
C LEU A 120 -8.65 -4.24 0.56
N ALA A 121 -9.66 -4.71 -0.16
CA ALA A 121 -10.01 -4.26 -1.50
C ALA A 121 -8.80 -4.18 -2.45
N PRO A 122 -8.02 -5.27 -2.61
CA PRO A 122 -6.75 -5.26 -3.33
C PRO A 122 -6.92 -4.74 -4.77
N GLN A 123 -5.99 -3.88 -5.18
CA GLN A 123 -5.91 -3.22 -6.49
C GLN A 123 -4.61 -3.61 -7.19
N SER A 124 -4.69 -4.08 -8.43
CA SER A 124 -3.49 -4.40 -9.22
C SER A 124 -2.84 -3.15 -9.81
N GLY A 125 -1.59 -3.26 -10.28
CA GLY A 125 -0.91 -2.18 -10.99
C GLY A 125 -1.70 -1.68 -12.20
N PRO A 126 -2.24 -2.54 -13.08
CA PRO A 126 -3.05 -2.09 -14.21
C PRO A 126 -4.31 -1.34 -13.78
N GLU A 127 -4.88 -1.69 -12.61
CA GLU A 127 -6.01 -0.96 -12.04
C GLU A 127 -5.61 0.42 -11.53
N LEU A 128 -4.47 0.53 -10.85
CA LEU A 128 -3.92 1.81 -10.39
C LEU A 128 -3.54 2.71 -11.58
N LYS A 129 -2.84 2.18 -12.60
CA LYS A 129 -2.48 2.94 -13.82
C LYS A 129 -3.72 3.53 -14.51
N ARG A 130 -4.81 2.76 -14.60
CA ARG A 130 -6.08 3.25 -15.17
C ARG A 130 -6.69 4.36 -14.33
N GLU A 131 -6.61 4.26 -13.00
CA GLU A 131 -7.08 5.28 -12.09
C GLU A 131 -6.28 6.58 -12.21
N LEU A 132 -4.94 6.51 -12.23
CA LEU A 132 -4.05 7.65 -12.47
C LEU A 132 -4.30 8.30 -13.83
N THR A 133 -4.47 7.50 -14.89
CA THR A 133 -4.81 7.99 -16.23
C THR A 133 -6.14 8.73 -16.24
N ARG A 134 -7.13 8.25 -15.46
CA ARG A 134 -8.44 8.93 -15.32
C ARG A 134 -8.31 10.26 -14.58
N ILE A 135 -7.50 10.31 -13.52
CA ILE A 135 -7.20 11.54 -12.78
C ILE A 135 -6.53 12.56 -13.70
N LYS A 136 -5.48 12.15 -14.42
CA LYS A 136 -4.81 13.02 -15.39
C LYS A 136 -5.76 13.55 -16.46
N ARG A 137 -6.63 12.70 -17.00
CA ARG A 137 -7.64 13.13 -17.97
C ARG A 137 -8.60 14.17 -17.40
N ALA A 138 -8.97 14.06 -16.12
CA ALA A 138 -9.83 15.04 -15.47
C ALA A 138 -9.11 16.40 -15.33
N GLU A 139 -7.81 16.41 -15.01
CA GLU A 139 -6.99 17.62 -14.93
C GLU A 139 -6.86 18.34 -16.27
N LEU A 140 -6.65 17.59 -17.35
CA LEU A 140 -6.49 18.17 -18.69
C LEU A 140 -7.81 18.75 -19.25
N GLY A 141 -8.95 18.42 -18.65
CA GLY A 141 -10.26 18.93 -19.06
C GLY A 141 -10.81 18.32 -20.35
N ARG A 142 -11.90 18.90 -20.87
CA ARG A 142 -12.67 18.34 -22.00
C ARG A 142 -12.01 18.51 -23.37
N GLU A 143 -11.09 19.46 -23.49
CA GLU A 143 -10.44 19.83 -24.76
C GLU A 143 -9.12 19.06 -25.00
N ALA A 144 -8.72 18.24 -24.02
CA ALA A 144 -7.51 17.45 -24.11
C ALA A 144 -7.61 16.37 -25.19
N LYS A 145 -6.51 16.18 -25.93
CA LYS A 145 -6.33 15.01 -26.82
C LYS A 145 -6.53 13.73 -26.01
N LYS A 146 -7.06 12.69 -26.66
CA LYS A 146 -7.19 11.37 -26.06
C LYS A 146 -5.81 10.86 -25.66
N LEU A 147 -5.61 10.60 -24.37
CA LEU A 147 -4.39 9.96 -23.85
C LEU A 147 -4.22 8.58 -24.51
N THR A 148 -3.03 8.34 -25.06
CA THR A 148 -2.61 7.07 -25.63
C THR A 148 -2.32 6.04 -24.52
N GLU A 149 -1.92 4.82 -24.86
CA GLU A 149 -1.54 3.80 -23.86
C GLU A 149 -0.26 4.18 -23.08
N TYR A 150 0.62 4.94 -23.74
CA TYR A 150 1.95 5.33 -23.29
C TYR A 150 2.04 6.85 -23.11
N TRP A 151 0.91 7.50 -22.82
CA TRP A 151 0.77 8.95 -22.76
C TRP A 151 1.75 9.67 -21.82
N TYR A 152 2.30 8.94 -20.86
CA TYR A 152 3.28 9.42 -19.90
C TYR A 152 4.71 9.54 -20.49
N TYR A 153 4.91 9.10 -21.75
CA TYR A 153 6.10 9.38 -22.56
C TYR A 153 5.86 10.48 -23.61
N ASP A 154 4.62 10.98 -23.78
CA ASP A 154 4.26 11.95 -24.84
C ASP A 154 4.77 13.38 -24.54
N ASN A 155 5.65 13.56 -23.56
CA ASN A 155 6.25 14.87 -23.28
C ASN A 155 7.21 15.22 -24.44
N ASP A 156 7.05 16.42 -25.01
CA ASP A 156 8.01 16.98 -25.97
C ASP A 156 9.34 17.26 -25.25
N LEU A 157 10.17 16.24 -25.16
CA LEU A 157 11.45 16.28 -24.46
C LEU A 157 12.60 16.51 -25.42
N PRO A 158 13.64 17.24 -24.98
CA PRO A 158 14.94 17.21 -25.66
C PRO A 158 15.41 15.76 -25.84
N GLU A 159 16.05 15.44 -26.96
CA GLU A 159 16.55 14.07 -27.27
C GLU A 159 17.50 13.50 -26.19
N ASP A 160 18.08 14.38 -25.35
CA ASP A 160 19.02 14.06 -24.27
C ASP A 160 18.41 14.12 -22.87
N ALA A 161 17.14 14.49 -22.72
CA ALA A 161 16.48 14.49 -21.43
C ALA A 161 16.16 13.06 -20.98
N ALA A 162 16.57 12.70 -19.76
CA ALA A 162 16.05 11.50 -19.10
C ALA A 162 14.52 11.59 -19.03
N ASP A 163 13.82 10.47 -19.18
CA ASP A 163 12.35 10.41 -19.15
C ASP A 163 11.82 11.09 -17.88
N PRO A 164 11.25 12.30 -17.97
CA PRO A 164 10.86 13.11 -16.83
C PRO A 164 9.64 12.46 -16.17
N PRO A 165 9.45 12.69 -14.86
CA PRO A 165 8.23 12.31 -14.20
C PRO A 165 7.05 13.10 -14.78
N VAL A 166 5.87 12.50 -14.67
CA VAL A 166 4.61 13.09 -15.06
C VAL A 166 3.88 13.57 -13.83
N GLU A 167 3.45 14.83 -13.84
CA GLU A 167 2.61 15.36 -12.76
C GLU A 167 1.18 14.79 -12.86
N ILE A 168 0.70 14.16 -11.79
CA ILE A 168 -0.68 13.68 -11.62
C ILE A 168 -1.16 14.07 -10.22
N ALA A 169 -2.14 14.97 -10.15
CA ALA A 169 -2.74 15.51 -8.94
C ALA A 169 -1.71 16.04 -7.94
N GLY A 170 -0.70 16.76 -8.45
CA GLY A 170 0.41 17.30 -7.66
C GLY A 170 1.51 16.30 -7.29
N ASN A 171 1.40 15.02 -7.72
CA ASN A 171 2.46 14.03 -7.54
C ASN A 171 3.32 13.95 -8.81
N LEU A 172 4.64 13.97 -8.67
CA LEU A 172 5.58 13.70 -9.75
C LEU A 172 5.79 12.19 -9.87
N VAL A 173 5.03 11.54 -10.76
CA VAL A 173 5.03 10.09 -10.95
C VAL A 173 6.04 9.69 -12.04
N PRO A 174 7.03 8.84 -11.76
CA PRO A 174 8.02 8.42 -12.76
C PRO A 174 7.39 7.64 -13.92
N ALA A 175 7.90 7.86 -15.13
CA ALA A 175 7.46 7.11 -16.32
C ALA A 175 7.74 5.60 -16.17
N ASP A 176 8.87 5.23 -15.55
CA ASP A 176 9.22 3.85 -15.23
C ASP A 176 8.18 3.19 -14.32
N LEU A 177 7.76 3.88 -13.25
CA LEU A 177 6.69 3.40 -12.38
C LEU A 177 5.39 3.20 -13.16
N MET A 178 5.03 4.14 -14.05
CA MET A 178 3.85 3.99 -14.92
C MET A 178 3.94 2.76 -15.84
N THR A 179 5.13 2.45 -16.33
CA THR A 179 5.39 1.24 -17.12
C THR A 179 5.31 -0.02 -16.26
N GLU A 180 5.98 -0.07 -15.12
CA GLU A 180 5.96 -1.19 -14.16
C GLU A 180 4.53 -1.54 -13.70
N LEU A 181 3.71 -0.52 -13.42
CA LEU A 181 2.30 -0.70 -13.06
C LEU A 181 1.52 -1.45 -14.15
N SER A 182 1.92 -1.41 -15.41
CA SER A 182 1.22 -2.15 -16.49
C SER A 182 1.31 -3.67 -16.34
N ALA A 183 2.28 -4.17 -15.58
CA ALA A 183 2.51 -5.60 -15.37
C ALA A 183 2.45 -6.03 -13.88
N ALA A 184 2.36 -5.09 -12.94
CA ALA A 184 2.36 -5.41 -11.51
C ALA A 184 1.05 -6.10 -11.08
N LEU A 185 1.14 -7.40 -10.76
CA LEU A 185 0.03 -8.23 -10.32
C LEU A 185 0.07 -8.46 -8.81
N LEU A 186 -1.06 -8.86 -8.25
CA LEU A 186 -1.17 -9.24 -6.84
C LEU A 186 -0.36 -10.51 -6.56
N TYR A 187 0.15 -10.65 -5.34
CA TYR A 187 0.77 -11.89 -4.89
C TYR A 187 -0.17 -13.10 -5.12
N PRO A 188 0.30 -14.17 -5.79
CA PRO A 188 -0.57 -15.23 -6.28
C PRO A 188 -1.24 -16.01 -5.15
N LYS A 189 -2.56 -16.24 -5.27
CA LYS A 189 -3.31 -17.11 -4.33
C LYS A 189 -2.83 -18.56 -4.36
N LYS A 190 -2.16 -18.98 -5.44
CA LYS A 190 -1.70 -20.35 -5.69
C LYS A 190 -0.41 -20.73 -4.97
N ASN A 191 0.24 -19.82 -4.25
CA ASN A 191 1.30 -20.22 -3.32
C ASN A 191 0.64 -20.91 -2.11
N GLU A 192 0.35 -22.21 -2.27
CA GLU A 192 -0.39 -23.05 -1.33
C GLU A 192 0.22 -23.10 0.07
N CYS A 193 1.48 -22.69 0.22
CA CYS A 193 2.20 -22.71 1.49
C CYS A 193 1.94 -21.50 2.41
N LEU A 194 1.37 -20.38 1.91
CA LEU A 194 1.16 -19.17 2.72
C LEU A 194 -0.29 -18.69 2.70
N PRO A 195 -0.94 -18.51 3.87
CA PRO A 195 -2.33 -18.07 3.95
C PRO A 195 -2.52 -16.66 3.38
N ARG A 196 -3.63 -16.47 2.64
CA ARG A 196 -4.04 -15.18 2.11
C ARG A 196 -5.53 -14.94 2.35
N ARG A 197 -5.86 -13.79 2.95
CA ARG A 197 -7.23 -13.35 3.23
C ARG A 197 -7.54 -12.06 2.47
N THR A 198 -8.60 -12.06 1.68
CA THR A 198 -9.10 -10.90 0.92
C THR A 198 -10.40 -10.42 1.53
N VAL A 199 -10.42 -9.20 2.03
CA VAL A 199 -11.60 -8.52 2.55
C VAL A 199 -12.01 -7.43 1.57
N ARG A 200 -13.31 -7.26 1.34
CA ARG A 200 -13.85 -6.20 0.49
C ARG A 200 -15.09 -5.59 1.15
N LEU A 201 -15.45 -4.39 0.72
CA LEU A 201 -16.75 -3.84 1.06
C LEU A 201 -17.85 -4.53 0.24
N GLU A 202 -19.08 -4.55 0.75
CA GLU A 202 -20.25 -5.10 0.04
C GLU A 202 -20.49 -4.46 -1.33
N THR A 203 -20.15 -3.17 -1.46
CA THR A 203 -20.29 -2.41 -2.70
C THR A 203 -19.28 -2.79 -3.80
N ASP A 204 -18.24 -3.56 -3.46
CA ASP A 204 -17.30 -4.10 -4.44
C ASP A 204 -17.86 -5.45 -4.97
N PRO A 205 -18.10 -5.63 -6.28
CA PRO A 205 -18.67 -6.88 -6.80
C PRO A 205 -17.65 -8.03 -6.86
N LYS A 206 -16.35 -7.78 -6.68
CA LYS A 206 -15.32 -8.82 -6.82
C LYS A 206 -15.39 -9.85 -5.68
N PRO A 207 -14.97 -11.10 -5.91
CA PRO A 207 -14.88 -12.11 -4.85
C PRO A 207 -13.99 -11.67 -3.68
N ALA A 208 -14.35 -12.11 -2.47
CA ALA A 208 -13.62 -11.90 -1.23
C ALA A 208 -13.87 -13.07 -0.27
N ASP A 209 -12.94 -13.28 0.67
CA ASP A 209 -13.12 -14.22 1.78
C ASP A 209 -14.01 -13.60 2.89
N LEU A 210 -14.12 -12.27 2.95
CA LEU A 210 -15.09 -11.52 3.77
C LEU A 210 -15.62 -10.28 3.04
N LYS A 211 -16.91 -10.01 3.21
CA LYS A 211 -17.59 -8.78 2.79
C LYS A 211 -18.06 -7.99 4.01
N ILE A 212 -17.77 -6.70 4.04
CA ILE A 212 -18.16 -5.81 5.15
C ILE A 212 -19.12 -4.75 4.63
N SER A 213 -20.24 -4.56 5.34
CA SER A 213 -21.19 -3.49 5.08
C SER A 213 -20.64 -2.17 5.65
N ALA A 214 -19.86 -1.45 4.86
CA ALA A 214 -19.36 -0.14 5.19
C ALA A 214 -19.13 0.69 3.92
N ALA A 215 -19.06 2.01 4.06
CA ALA A 215 -18.79 2.89 2.94
C ALA A 215 -17.30 2.91 2.57
N PRO A 216 -16.94 3.03 1.29
CA PRO A 216 -15.56 3.18 0.87
C PRO A 216 -14.98 4.54 1.30
N LEU A 217 -14.13 4.53 2.33
CA LEU A 217 -13.49 5.74 2.87
C LEU A 217 -12.67 6.49 1.82
N TRP A 218 -12.02 5.77 0.91
CA TRP A 218 -11.25 6.31 -0.21
C TRP A 218 -12.11 6.99 -1.30
N ARG A 219 -13.44 7.00 -1.19
CA ARG A 219 -14.35 7.71 -2.11
C ARG A 219 -15.11 8.87 -1.47
N ARG A 220 -14.93 9.12 -0.17
CA ARG A 220 -15.61 10.22 0.52
C ARG A 220 -14.91 11.55 0.21
N ALA A 221 -15.70 12.62 0.14
CA ALA A 221 -15.20 13.98 -0.10
C ALA A 221 -14.72 14.67 1.17
N GLU A 222 -15.26 14.31 2.34
CA GLU A 222 -14.84 14.84 3.64
C GLU A 222 -13.87 13.89 4.36
N PRO A 223 -12.86 14.43 5.06
CA PRO A 223 -11.91 13.64 5.84
C PRO A 223 -12.60 13.05 7.06
N ASP A 224 -13.05 11.79 6.94
CA ASP A 224 -13.69 11.08 8.04
C ASP A 224 -12.92 9.79 8.36
N ASN A 225 -12.71 9.55 9.66
CA ASN A 225 -12.05 8.36 10.19
C ASN A 225 -13.12 7.45 10.79
N ASP A 226 -13.46 6.38 10.07
CA ASP A 226 -14.49 5.44 10.51
C ASP A 226 -13.92 4.46 11.56
N SER A 227 -14.04 4.86 12.82
CA SER A 227 -13.53 4.07 13.95
C SER A 227 -14.24 2.73 14.11
N GLU A 228 -15.52 2.64 13.76
CA GLU A 228 -16.30 1.40 13.84
C GLU A 228 -15.77 0.39 12.81
N LEU A 229 -15.58 0.82 11.57
CA LEU A 229 -14.93 0.00 10.56
C LEU A 229 -13.51 -0.39 10.96
N ALA A 230 -12.73 0.54 11.52
CA ALA A 230 -11.37 0.24 11.96
C ALA A 230 -11.32 -0.87 13.03
N VAL A 231 -12.26 -0.86 13.98
CA VAL A 231 -12.40 -1.90 15.02
C VAL A 231 -12.77 -3.24 14.39
N LEU A 232 -13.75 -3.27 13.49
CA LEU A 232 -14.17 -4.50 12.77
C LEU A 232 -13.00 -5.12 12.00
N LEU A 233 -12.20 -4.29 11.31
CA LEU A 233 -11.02 -4.74 10.59
C LEU A 233 -9.93 -5.24 11.53
N ALA A 234 -9.70 -4.57 12.66
CA ALA A 234 -8.73 -5.01 13.65
C ALA A 234 -9.13 -6.36 14.29
N ASP A 235 -10.42 -6.58 14.55
CA ASP A 235 -10.94 -7.88 15.01
C ASP A 235 -10.68 -8.98 13.99
N ASP A 236 -11.00 -8.74 12.72
CA ASP A 236 -10.79 -9.71 11.65
C ASP A 236 -9.30 -10.04 11.44
N ILE A 237 -8.44 -9.01 11.41
CA ILE A 237 -6.99 -9.18 11.27
C ILE A 237 -6.43 -9.96 12.47
N ALA A 238 -6.80 -9.60 13.71
CA ALA A 238 -6.28 -10.28 14.89
C ALA A 238 -6.72 -11.74 14.96
N ALA A 239 -7.99 -12.04 14.65
CA ALA A 239 -8.50 -13.40 14.59
C ALA A 239 -7.77 -14.22 13.51
N TRP A 240 -7.56 -13.63 12.33
CA TRP A 240 -6.86 -14.27 11.23
C TRP A 240 -5.36 -14.52 11.53
N VAL A 241 -4.64 -13.56 12.11
CA VAL A 241 -3.24 -13.73 12.52
C VAL A 241 -3.12 -14.87 13.53
N ARG A 242 -3.99 -14.90 14.56
CA ARG A 242 -3.99 -15.99 15.56
C ARG A 242 -4.26 -17.36 14.92
N GLN A 243 -5.16 -17.43 13.95
CA GLN A 243 -5.42 -18.66 13.20
C GLN A 243 -4.19 -19.13 12.40
N CYS A 244 -3.37 -18.21 11.90
CA CYS A 244 -2.15 -18.56 11.16
C CYS A 244 -1.03 -19.06 12.09
N GLU A 245 -0.97 -18.56 13.32
CA GLU A 245 0.06 -18.96 14.32
C GLU A 245 -0.20 -20.34 14.95
N GLY A 246 -1.45 -20.84 14.93
CA GLY A 246 -1.84 -22.14 15.51
C GLY A 246 -2.54 -22.03 16.85
#